data_AF-A0AAY4BRE9-F1
#
_entry.id   AF-A0AAY4BRE9-F1
#
_cell.length_a   1.000
_cell.length_b   1.000
_cell.length_c   1.000
_cell.angle_alpha   90.00
_cell.angle_beta   90.00
_cell.angle_gamma   90.00
#
_symmetry.space_group_name_H-M   'P 1'
#
loop_
_entity.id
_entity.type
_entity.pdbx_description
1 polymer ?
#
loop_
_entity_poly.entity_id
_entity_poly.type
_entity_poly.pdbx_seq_one_letter_code
_entity_poly.pdbx_strand_id
1 'polypeptide(L)'
;MAKVQVLNVAVLDNPSPFGNPFQFEITFECMEDLPEDLEWKIIYVGSAESEEYDQTLDSVLVGPVPAGRHMFVFQVSSGGACIFEWCGHCLSFPFVL
;
A
#
# COMPACT_ATOMS: atom_id res chain seq x y z
N MET A 1 -5.14 -12.31 20.96
CA MET A 1 -5.99 -11.61 19.97
C MET A 1 -5.25 -10.35 19.56
N ALA A 2 -5.30 -9.96 18.28
CA ALA A 2 -4.64 -8.73 17.83
C ALA A 2 -5.36 -7.50 18.41
N LYS A 3 -4.61 -6.46 18.79
CA LYS A 3 -5.16 -5.20 19.34
C LYS A 3 -5.73 -4.29 18.25
N VAL A 4 -5.29 -4.50 17.02
CA VAL A 4 -5.67 -3.75 15.83
C VAL A 4 -6.30 -4.70 14.83
N GLN A 5 -7.40 -4.29 14.23
CA GLN A 5 -8.08 -5.01 13.17
C GLN A 5 -8.33 -4.09 11.99
N VAL A 6 -7.90 -4.49 10.80
CA VAL A 6 -8.27 -3.80 9.56
C VAL A 6 -9.71 -4.17 9.22
N LEU A 7 -10.56 -3.16 9.06
CA LEU A 7 -11.97 -3.33 8.74
C LEU A 7 -12.23 -3.23 7.23
N ASN A 8 -11.56 -2.30 6.54
CA ASN A 8 -11.70 -2.11 5.10
C ASN A 8 -10.47 -1.46 4.50
N VAL A 9 -10.23 -1.75 3.21
CA VAL A 9 -9.25 -1.05 2.36
C VAL A 9 -9.92 -0.78 1.03
N ALA A 10 -10.25 0.47 0.75
CA ALA A 10 -10.80 0.86 -0.54
C ALA A 10 -9.69 1.41 -1.45
N VAL A 11 -9.59 0.85 -2.65
CA VAL A 11 -8.66 1.33 -3.69
C VAL A 11 -9.36 2.46 -4.45
N LEU A 12 -8.80 3.67 -4.35
CA LEU A 12 -9.34 4.86 -5.01
C LEU A 12 -8.64 5.06 -6.37
N ASP A 13 -9.30 5.78 -7.29
CA ASP A 13 -8.77 6.08 -8.62
C ASP A 13 -8.30 4.83 -9.41
N ASN A 14 -9.15 3.80 -9.46
CA ASN A 14 -8.87 2.54 -10.17
C ASN A 14 -9.98 2.22 -11.18
N PRO A 15 -9.66 2.00 -12.49
CA PRO A 15 -8.32 1.99 -13.10
C PRO A 15 -7.72 3.38 -13.32
N SER A 16 -6.39 3.49 -13.23
CA SER A 16 -5.62 4.71 -13.50
C SER A 16 -4.32 4.43 -14.26
N PRO A 17 -3.72 5.44 -14.92
CA PRO A 17 -2.40 5.32 -15.53
C PRO A 17 -1.34 4.96 -14.49
N PHE A 18 -0.31 4.21 -14.89
CA PHE A 18 0.79 3.83 -13.99
C PHE A 18 1.49 5.03 -13.32
N GLY A 19 1.58 6.16 -14.02
CA GLY A 19 2.17 7.39 -13.47
C GLY A 19 1.31 8.10 -12.40
N ASN A 20 0.09 7.64 -12.16
CA ASN A 20 -0.76 8.19 -11.10
C ASN A 20 -0.35 7.64 -9.73
N PRO A 21 -0.58 8.41 -8.66
CA PRO A 21 -0.34 7.93 -7.30
C PRO A 21 -1.32 6.82 -6.93
N PHE A 22 -0.85 5.82 -6.20
CA PHE A 22 -1.72 4.84 -5.56
C PHE A 22 -2.43 5.51 -4.38
N GLN A 23 -3.72 5.25 -4.22
CA GLN A 23 -4.55 5.84 -3.18
C GLN A 23 -5.38 4.75 -2.50
N PHE A 24 -5.19 4.59 -1.19
CA PHE A 24 -5.91 3.63 -0.37
C PHE A 24 -6.62 4.34 0.77
N GLU A 25 -7.93 4.19 0.87
CA GLU A 25 -8.67 4.55 2.08
C GLU A 25 -8.67 3.34 3.02
N ILE A 26 -7.95 3.44 4.12
CA ILE A 26 -7.79 2.37 5.10
C ILE A 26 -8.66 2.68 6.30
N THR A 27 -9.52 1.73 6.66
CA THR A 27 -10.30 1.76 7.89
C THR A 27 -9.83 0.63 8.81
N PHE A 28 -9.50 0.97 10.05
CA PHE A 28 -9.08 0.00 11.07
C PHE A 28 -9.69 0.34 12.43
N GLU A 29 -9.69 -0.64 13.33
CA GLU A 29 -10.19 -0.51 14.70
C GLU A 29 -9.11 -0.94 15.69
N CYS A 30 -8.91 -0.12 16.72
CA CYS A 30 -8.08 -0.44 17.88
C CYS A 30 -8.98 -0.80 19.07
N MET A 31 -8.73 -1.94 19.68
CA MET A 31 -9.51 -2.42 20.85
C MET A 31 -9.11 -1.71 22.15
N GLU A 32 -7.90 -1.15 22.22
CA GLU A 32 -7.36 -0.41 23.35
C GLU A 32 -6.42 0.70 22.87
N ASP A 33 -6.07 1.63 23.76
CA ASP A 33 -5.14 2.72 23.47
C ASP A 33 -3.73 2.17 23.22
N LEU A 34 -3.16 2.52 22.08
CA LEU A 34 -1.79 2.19 21.70
C LEU A 34 -0.87 3.37 22.00
N PRO A 35 0.09 3.22 22.94
CA PRO A 35 1.05 4.27 23.24
C PRO A 35 2.14 4.41 22.17
N GLU A 36 2.32 3.38 21.35
CA GLU A 36 3.29 3.34 20.25
C GLU A 36 2.60 3.59 18.90
N ASP A 37 3.37 4.07 17.94
CA ASP A 37 2.89 4.36 16.59
C ASP A 37 2.75 3.06 15.77
N LEU A 38 1.72 3.00 14.93
CA LEU A 38 1.57 1.98 13.91
C LEU A 38 2.32 2.41 12.65
N GLU A 39 3.19 1.54 12.14
CA GLU A 39 3.85 1.75 10.85
C GLU A 39 3.05 1.10 9.72
N TRP A 40 2.69 1.90 8.71
CA TRP A 40 2.04 1.44 7.49
C TRP A 40 3.00 1.60 6.32
N LYS A 41 3.20 0.53 5.55
CA LYS A 41 4.07 0.51 4.36
C LYS A 41 3.28 0.09 3.14
N ILE A 42 3.53 0.76 2.01
CA ILE A 42 3.08 0.30 0.69
C ILE A 42 4.27 -0.34 0.00
N ILE A 43 4.15 -1.61 -0.37
CA ILE A 43 5.20 -2.38 -1.03
C ILE A 43 4.72 -2.77 -2.42
N TYR A 44 5.48 -2.42 -3.43
CA TYR A 44 5.28 -2.84 -4.81
C TYR A 44 6.17 -4.04 -5.12
N VAL A 45 5.57 -5.15 -5.55
CA VAL A 45 6.30 -6.37 -5.92
C VAL A 45 6.85 -6.20 -7.33
N GLY A 46 8.17 -6.03 -7.45
CA GLY A 46 8.83 -5.82 -8.74
C GLY A 46 9.03 -7.11 -9.54
N SER A 47 9.10 -8.27 -8.88
CA SER A 47 9.22 -9.59 -9.50
C SER A 47 8.50 -10.64 -8.66
N ALA A 48 7.81 -11.58 -9.31
CA ALA A 48 7.20 -12.71 -8.61
C ALA A 48 8.23 -13.76 -8.15
N GLU A 49 9.47 -13.69 -8.65
CA GLU A 49 10.51 -14.71 -8.41
C GLU A 49 11.46 -14.35 -7.26
N SER A 50 11.56 -13.07 -6.89
CA SER A 50 12.51 -12.62 -5.87
C SER A 50 12.03 -11.35 -5.17
N GLU A 51 12.06 -11.38 -3.85
CA GLU A 51 11.77 -10.25 -2.95
C GLU A 51 12.85 -9.15 -3.03
N GLU A 52 14.02 -9.42 -3.63
CA GLU A 52 15.08 -8.43 -3.83
C GLU A 52 14.64 -7.24 -4.71
N TYR A 53 13.56 -7.42 -5.47
CA TYR A 53 13.00 -6.40 -6.35
C TYR A 53 11.77 -5.70 -5.75
N ASP A 54 11.40 -6.03 -4.51
CA ASP A 54 10.29 -5.39 -3.81
C ASP A 54 10.68 -3.98 -3.39
N GLN A 55 9.77 -3.04 -3.66
CA GLN A 55 10.00 -1.62 -3.45
C GLN A 55 9.02 -1.10 -2.42
N THR A 56 9.56 -0.65 -1.28
CA THR A 56 8.76 0.14 -0.34
C THR A 56 8.55 1.52 -0.96
N LEU A 57 7.33 1.79 -1.43
CA LEU A 57 6.98 3.04 -2.07
C LEU A 57 6.93 4.19 -1.06
N ASP A 58 6.37 3.94 0.12
CA ASP A 58 6.34 4.87 1.25
C ASP A 58 6.06 4.14 2.57
N SER A 59 6.42 4.79 3.69
CA SER A 59 6.19 4.34 5.06
C SER A 59 5.70 5.49 5.92
N VAL A 60 4.56 5.31 6.59
CA VAL A 60 3.96 6.31 7.48
C VAL A 60 3.75 5.76 8.88
N LEU A 61 4.02 6.60 9.87
CA LEU A 61 3.75 6.32 11.28
C LEU A 61 2.44 6.99 11.68
N VAL A 62 1.55 6.23 12.31
CA VAL A 62 0.26 6.71 12.81
C VAL A 62 0.22 6.44 14.31
N GLY A 63 0.35 7.49 15.12
CA GLY A 63 0.15 7.40 16.55
C GLY A 63 0.41 8.68 17.34
N PRO A 64 0.20 8.63 18.67
CA PRO A 64 -0.37 7.51 19.42
C PRO A 64 -1.85 7.28 19.04
N VAL A 65 -2.30 6.01 19.06
CA VAL A 65 -3.62 5.63 18.51
C VAL A 65 -4.60 5.27 19.62
N PRO A 66 -5.64 6.07 19.87
CA PRO A 66 -6.63 5.74 20.90
C PRO A 66 -7.52 4.57 20.47
N ALA A 67 -8.18 3.94 21.44
CA ALA A 67 -9.18 2.91 21.18
C ALA A 67 -10.33 3.45 20.33
N GLY A 68 -10.87 2.61 19.45
CA GLY A 68 -11.96 2.94 18.55
C GLY A 68 -11.60 2.76 17.08
N ARG A 69 -12.48 3.28 16.22
CA ARG A 69 -12.39 3.13 14.77
C ARG A 69 -11.75 4.36 14.13
N HIS A 70 -10.78 4.11 13.27
CA HIS A 70 -9.98 5.10 12.58
C HIS A 70 -10.07 4.91 11.07
N MET A 71 -9.89 6.01 10.33
CA MET A 71 -9.86 6.02 8.89
C MET A 71 -8.89 7.08 8.39
N PHE A 72 -8.06 6.72 7.41
CA PHE A 72 -7.18 7.67 6.73
C PHE A 72 -6.95 7.26 5.28
N VAL A 73 -6.56 8.23 4.46
CA VAL A 73 -6.15 7.99 3.06
C VAL A 73 -4.63 7.92 3.02
N PHE A 74 -4.10 6.79 2.57
CA PHE A 74 -2.69 6.59 2.31
C PHE A 74 -2.44 6.73 0.81
N GLN A 75 -1.80 7.83 0.41
CA GLN A 75 -1.47 8.12 -0.96
C GLN A 75 0.06 8.06 -1.17
N VAL A 76 0.50 7.35 -2.20
CA VAL A 76 1.93 7.28 -2.55
C VAL A 76 2.19 7.52 -4.02
N SER A 77 3.28 8.23 -4.32
CA SER A 77 3.70 8.48 -5.70
C SER A 77 4.18 7.18 -6.38
N SER A 78 3.75 6.94 -7.61
CA SER A 78 4.28 5.84 -8.42
C SER A 78 5.67 6.12 -9.01
N GLY A 79 6.15 7.37 -8.96
CA GLY A 79 7.40 7.79 -9.59
C GLY A 79 8.69 7.14 -9.06
N GLY A 80 8.62 6.45 -7.91
CA GLY A 80 9.72 5.65 -7.36
C GLY A 80 9.62 4.15 -7.65
N ALA A 81 8.48 3.68 -8.19
CA ALA A 81 8.31 2.29 -8.60
C ALA A 81 9.11 2.07 -9.90
N CYS A 82 10.38 1.72 -9.73
CA CYS A 82 11.24 1.24 -10.79
C CYS A 82 10.70 -0.12 -11.22
N ILE A 83 9.71 -0.14 -12.10
CA ILE A 83 9.27 -1.39 -12.71
C ILE A 83 10.52 -1.91 -13.42
N PHE A 84 11.05 -3.04 -12.96
CA PHE A 84 11.94 -3.81 -13.81
C PHE A 84 11.08 -4.22 -15.00
N GLU A 85 11.14 -3.41 -16.06
CA GLU A 85 10.63 -3.75 -17.37
C GLU A 85 11.26 -5.10 -17.72
N TRP A 86 10.39 -6.11 -17.67
CA TRP A 86 10.66 -7.51 -17.91
C TRP A 86 11.83 -7.76 -18.86
N CYS A 87 12.75 -8.60 -18.37
CA CYS A 87 13.64 -9.47 -19.14
C CYS A 87 13.18 -9.67 -20.60
N GLY A 88 13.74 -8.88 -21.53
CA GLY A 88 14.06 -9.29 -22.91
C GLY A 88 13.00 -9.83 -23.88
N HIS A 89 11.68 -9.81 -23.60
CA HIS A 89 10.69 -10.13 -24.65
C HIS A 89 9.35 -9.43 -24.46
N CYS A 90 9.15 -8.40 -25.27
CA CYS A 90 7.89 -7.69 -25.45
C CYS A 90 6.90 -8.61 -26.21
N LEU A 91 6.21 -9.50 -25.50
CA LEU A 91 4.90 -9.96 -25.94
C LEU A 91 3.86 -9.08 -25.28
N SER A 92 3.38 -8.13 -26.08
CA SER A 92 2.15 -7.38 -25.91
C SER A 92 1.07 -8.16 -25.16
N PHE A 93 0.78 -7.77 -23.92
CA PHE A 93 -0.55 -8.00 -23.36
C PHE A 93 -1.03 -6.73 -22.64
N PRO A 94 -2.10 -6.08 -23.15
CA PRO A 94 -2.83 -5.11 -22.39
C PRO A 94 -3.72 -5.90 -21.42
N PHE A 95 -3.25 -6.13 -20.20
CA PHE A 95 -4.15 -6.56 -19.13
C PHE A 95 -4.53 -5.35 -18.29
N VAL A 96 -5.53 -4.64 -18.81
CA VAL A 96 -6.62 -4.13 -17.98
C VAL A 96 -7.29 -5.38 -17.36
N LEU A 97 -7.57 -5.32 -16.06
CA LEU A 97 -8.45 -6.21 -15.26
C LEU A 97 -9.12 -7.40 -15.97
#